data_AF-A0A5K3FHV7-F1
#
_entry.id   AF-A0A5K3FHV7-F1
#
_cell.length_a   1.000
_cell.length_b   1.000
_cell.length_c   1.000
_cell.angle_alpha   90.00
_cell.angle_beta   90.00
_cell.angle_gamma   90.00
#
_symmetry.space_group_name_H-M   'P 1'
#
loop_
_entity.id
_entity.type
_entity.pdbx_description
1 polymer ?
#
loop_
_entity_poly.entity_id
_entity_poly.type
_entity_poly.pdbx_seq_one_letter_code
_entity_poly.pdbx_strand_id
1 'polypeptide(L)'
;MVPSCSKKRAILHMLQCEIMDLRSSFIAVCYSPDFEKLKPGFLEKLPQKLEGFEKYLGEKHWLTGDKINYPDFNLCELLMQLVKFEPNCLKNYPKLKAYVERFE
;
A
#
# COMPACT_ATOMS: atom_id res chain seq x y z
N MET A 1 17.59 4.38 1.40
CA MET A 1 18.70 5.18 0.84
C MET A 1 18.35 5.56 -0.60
N VAL A 2 18.39 6.85 -0.95
CA VAL A 2 18.01 7.31 -2.29
C VAL A 2 19.13 6.98 -3.29
N PRO A 3 18.87 6.22 -4.37
CA PRO A 3 19.90 5.77 -5.30
C PRO A 3 20.45 6.92 -6.16
N SER A 4 21.72 6.84 -6.57
CA SER A 4 22.35 7.80 -7.50
C SER A 4 21.85 7.68 -8.94
N CYS A 5 21.27 6.54 -9.32
CA CYS A 5 20.67 6.33 -10.64
C CYS A 5 19.30 7.03 -10.76
N SER A 6 19.16 7.94 -11.73
CA SER A 6 17.93 8.70 -11.97
C SER A 6 16.71 7.82 -12.24
N LYS A 7 16.86 6.75 -13.05
CA LYS A 7 15.76 5.80 -13.33
C LYS A 7 15.26 5.12 -12.05
N LYS A 8 16.17 4.68 -11.19
CA LYS A 8 15.80 4.05 -9.92
C LYS A 8 15.09 5.04 -9.00
N ARG A 9 15.55 6.30 -8.91
CA ARG A 9 14.86 7.34 -8.14
C ARG A 9 13.45 7.60 -8.64
N ALA A 10 13.26 7.70 -9.96
CA ALA A 10 11.95 7.94 -10.55
C ALA A 10 10.96 6.82 -10.20
N ILE A 11 11.40 5.55 -10.24
CA ILE A 11 10.58 4.40 -9.85
C ILE A 11 10.22 4.46 -8.36
N LEU A 12 11.19 4.74 -7.48
CA LEU A 12 10.91 4.87 -6.05
C LEU A 12 9.92 6.01 -5.75
N HIS A 13 10.06 7.14 -6.45
CA HIS A 13 9.15 8.26 -6.31
C HIS A 13 7.74 7.92 -6.79
N MET A 14 7.60 7.28 -7.95
CA MET A 14 6.31 6.81 -8.47
C MET A 14 5.62 5.87 -7.49
N LEU A 15 6.36 4.90 -6.94
CA LEU A 15 5.84 3.98 -5.92
C LEU A 15 5.36 4.73 -4.67
N GLN A 16 6.17 5.67 -4.18
CA GLN A 16 5.80 6.48 -3.03
C GLN A 16 4.53 7.30 -3.30
N CYS A 17 4.41 7.92 -4.46
CA CYS A 17 3.22 8.70 -4.83
C CYS A 17 1.96 7.84 -4.80
N GLU A 18 1.98 6.65 -5.42
CA GLU A 18 0.82 5.75 -5.42
C GLU A 18 0.40 5.32 -3.99
N ILE A 19 1.39 5.07 -3.11
CA ILE A 19 1.12 4.76 -1.70
C ILE A 19 0.51 5.96 -0.97
N MET A 20 1.03 7.17 -1.24
CA MET A 20 0.52 8.40 -0.63
C MET A 20 -0.89 8.75 -1.11
N ASP A 21 -1.25 8.43 -2.35
CA ASP A 21 -2.61 8.63 -2.85
C ASP A 21 -3.61 7.74 -2.12
N LEU A 22 -3.29 6.44 -1.95
CA LEU A 22 -4.10 5.53 -1.14
C LEU A 22 -4.18 5.99 0.32
N ARG A 23 -3.04 6.37 0.91
CA ARG A 23 -2.97 6.89 2.29
C ARG A 23 -3.83 8.13 2.48
N SER A 24 -3.76 9.08 1.55
CA SER A 24 -4.53 10.32 1.62
C SER A 24 -6.03 10.07 1.53
N SER A 25 -6.45 9.16 0.63
CA SER A 25 -7.85 8.71 0.53
C SER A 25 -8.32 8.06 1.83
N PHE A 26 -7.49 7.19 2.43
CA PHE A 26 -7.80 6.53 3.69
C PHE A 26 -7.92 7.52 4.85
N ILE A 27 -6.96 8.43 5.00
CA ILE A 27 -6.97 9.49 6.03
C ILE A 27 -8.21 10.38 5.88
N ALA A 28 -8.54 10.80 4.66
CA ALA A 28 -9.70 11.65 4.40
C ALA A 28 -11.01 11.00 4.86
N VAL A 29 -11.14 9.67 4.72
CA VAL A 29 -12.29 8.91 5.22
C VAL A 29 -12.26 8.85 6.74
N CYS A 30 -11.14 8.39 7.33
CA CYS A 30 -11.04 8.14 8.77
C CYS A 30 -11.28 9.38 9.65
N TYR A 31 -10.85 10.56 9.20
CA TYR A 31 -10.98 11.80 9.98
C TYR A 31 -12.17 12.66 9.57
N SER A 32 -13.00 12.21 8.63
CA SER A 32 -14.21 12.94 8.23
C SER A 32 -15.32 12.79 9.28
N PRO A 33 -16.08 13.85 9.59
CA PRO A 33 -17.30 13.74 10.40
C PRO A 33 -18.37 12.85 9.75
N ASP A 34 -18.30 12.62 8.42
CA ASP A 34 -19.19 11.75 7.66
C ASP A 34 -18.63 10.32 7.46
N PHE A 35 -17.72 9.88 8.33
CA PHE A 35 -17.04 8.58 8.24
C PHE A 35 -17.95 7.40 7.84
N GLU A 36 -19.07 7.21 8.53
CA GLU A 36 -19.99 6.08 8.29
C GLU A 36 -20.61 6.11 6.87
N LYS A 37 -20.79 7.30 6.30
CA LYS A 37 -21.30 7.45 4.93
C LYS A 37 -20.21 7.22 3.89
N LEU A 38 -18.97 7.59 4.19
CA LEU A 38 -17.84 7.53 3.25
C LEU A 38 -17.15 6.15 3.23
N LYS A 39 -17.12 5.45 4.37
CA LYS A 39 -16.46 4.15 4.51
C LYS A 39 -16.87 3.13 3.44
N PRO A 40 -18.17 2.92 3.12
CA PRO A 40 -18.57 1.94 2.11
C PRO A 40 -17.95 2.23 0.74
N GLY A 41 -17.95 3.50 0.31
CA GLY A 41 -17.38 3.89 -0.99
C GLY A 41 -15.86 3.79 -1.04
N PHE A 42 -15.17 3.93 0.09
CA PHE A 42 -13.74 3.63 0.18
C PHE A 42 -13.48 2.12 0.05
N LEU A 43 -14.22 1.30 0.80
CA LEU A 43 -14.08 -0.16 0.77
C LEU A 43 -14.42 -0.76 -0.59
N GLU A 44 -15.35 -0.17 -1.34
CA GLU A 44 -15.65 -0.58 -2.72
C GLU A 44 -14.45 -0.38 -3.67
N LYS A 45 -13.68 0.71 -3.48
CA LYS A 45 -12.54 1.07 -4.34
C LYS A 45 -11.23 0.44 -3.89
N LEU A 46 -11.12 0.06 -2.61
CA LEU A 46 -9.91 -0.50 -2.01
C LEU A 46 -9.39 -1.74 -2.76
N PRO A 47 -10.23 -2.73 -3.16
CA PRO A 47 -9.78 -3.90 -3.91
C PRO A 47 -8.99 -3.57 -5.18
N GLN A 48 -9.40 -2.53 -5.93
CA GLN A 48 -8.72 -2.13 -7.16
C GLN A 48 -7.29 -1.64 -6.87
N LYS A 49 -7.11 -0.88 -5.79
CA LYS A 49 -5.79 -0.38 -5.37
C LYS A 49 -4.90 -1.51 -4.86
N LEU A 50 -5.43 -2.41 -4.03
CA LEU A 50 -4.71 -3.57 -3.54
C LEU A 50 -4.30 -4.52 -4.67
N GLU A 51 -5.18 -4.74 -5.65
CA GLU A 51 -4.86 -5.55 -6.83
C GLU A 51 -3.70 -4.94 -7.64
N GLY A 52 -3.65 -3.60 -7.75
CA GLY A 52 -2.53 -2.89 -8.37
C GLY A 52 -1.19 -3.18 -7.68
N PHE A 53 -1.15 -3.12 -6.35
CA PHE A 53 0.07 -3.45 -5.59
C PHE A 53 0.42 -4.94 -5.65
N GLU A 54 -0.56 -5.84 -5.53
CA GLU A 54 -0.37 -7.30 -5.65
C GLU A 54 0.26 -7.66 -7.02
N LYS A 55 -0.29 -7.11 -8.11
CA LYS A 55 0.23 -7.30 -9.47
C LYS A 55 1.62 -6.70 -9.64
N TYR A 56 1.84 -5.48 -9.13
CA TYR A 56 3.14 -4.82 -9.26
C TYR A 56 4.23 -5.54 -8.47
N LEU A 57 3.90 -6.04 -7.27
CA LEU A 57 4.80 -6.85 -6.45
C LEU A 57 5.22 -8.10 -7.23
N GLY A 58 4.27 -8.78 -7.88
CA GLY A 58 4.58 -9.91 -8.75
C GLY A 58 5.31 -11.00 -7.96
N GLU A 59 6.48 -11.41 -8.42
CA GLU A 59 7.33 -12.39 -7.71
C GLU A 59 8.44 -11.73 -6.86
N LYS A 60 8.47 -10.40 -6.79
CA LYS A 60 9.48 -9.68 -6.01
C LYS A 60 9.17 -9.81 -4.51
N HIS A 61 10.23 -9.86 -3.70
CA HIS A 61 10.07 -9.79 -2.24
C HIS A 61 9.58 -8.43 -1.76
N TRP A 62 10.08 -7.34 -2.38
CA TRP A 62 9.71 -5.96 -2.08
C TRP A 62 9.21 -5.24 -3.34
N LEU A 63 8.45 -4.14 -3.20
CA LEU A 63 8.05 -3.32 -4.35
C LEU A 63 9.28 -2.85 -5.14
N THR A 64 10.37 -2.60 -4.42
CA THR A 64 11.64 -2.14 -4.96
C THR A 64 12.58 -3.25 -5.45
N GLY A 65 12.11 -4.50 -5.47
CA GLY A 65 12.87 -5.68 -5.90
C GLY A 65 13.48 -6.45 -4.74
N ASP A 66 14.77 -6.81 -4.85
CA ASP A 66 15.44 -7.65 -3.84
C ASP A 66 15.86 -6.88 -2.60
N LYS A 67 16.11 -5.57 -2.75
CA LYS A 67 16.53 -4.69 -1.67
C LYS A 67 15.41 -3.73 -1.31
N ILE A 68 14.97 -3.82 -0.07
CA ILE A 68 13.98 -2.94 0.54
C ILE A 68 14.40 -1.46 0.47
N ASN A 69 13.43 -0.56 0.31
CA ASN A 69 13.66 0.89 0.40
C ASN A 69 12.46 1.63 1.02
N TYR A 70 12.55 2.96 1.12
CA TYR A 70 11.56 3.79 1.83
C TYR A 70 10.09 3.61 1.39
N PRO A 71 9.72 3.33 0.11
CA PRO A 71 8.34 3.07 -0.24
C PRO A 71 7.80 1.80 0.42
N ASP A 72 8.66 0.81 0.65
CA ASP A 72 8.23 -0.46 1.21
C ASP A 72 7.75 -0.32 2.66
N PHE A 73 8.49 0.44 3.46
CA PHE A 73 8.10 0.75 4.84
C PHE A 73 6.75 1.50 4.87
N ASN A 74 6.54 2.45 3.94
CA ASN A 74 5.29 3.19 3.85
C ASN A 74 4.11 2.31 3.44
N LEU A 75 4.31 1.38 2.49
CA LEU A 75 3.28 0.43 2.10
C LEU A 75 2.98 -0.52 3.26
N CYS A 76 3.99 -1.13 3.89
CA CYS A 76 3.80 -2.05 4.99
C CYS A 76 3.00 -1.40 6.13
N GLU A 77 3.39 -0.20 6.55
CA GLU A 77 2.70 0.54 7.60
C GLU A 77 1.25 0.83 7.23
N LEU A 78 0.98 1.25 6.00
CA LEU A 78 -0.38 1.48 5.51
C LEU A 78 -1.20 0.19 5.46
N LEU A 79 -0.63 -0.93 4.99
CA LEU A 79 -1.32 -2.22 4.94
C LEU A 79 -1.67 -2.72 6.34
N MET A 80 -0.78 -2.56 7.33
CA MET A 80 -1.08 -2.89 8.73
C MET A 80 -2.25 -2.06 9.27
N GLN A 81 -2.32 -0.76 8.95
CA GLN A 81 -3.47 0.08 9.31
C GLN A 81 -4.75 -0.38 8.61
N LEU A 82 -4.69 -0.72 7.32
CA LEU A 82 -5.84 -1.21 6.56
C LEU A 82 -6.36 -2.55 7.09
N VAL A 83 -5.49 -3.45 7.53
CA VAL A 83 -5.89 -4.70 8.20
C VAL A 83 -6.58 -4.42 9.53
N LYS A 84 -6.10 -3.45 10.32
CA LYS A 84 -6.81 -3.03 11.54
C LYS A 84 -8.18 -2.40 11.23
N PHE A 85 -8.29 -1.72 10.10
CA PHE A 85 -9.51 -1.05 9.65
C PHE A 85 -10.57 -2.02 9.08
N GLU A 86 -10.12 -2.99 8.29
CA GLU A 86 -10.92 -4.03 7.67
C GLU A 86 -10.11 -5.35 7.67
N PRO A 87 -10.30 -6.23 8.68
CA PRO A 87 -9.45 -7.40 8.93
C PRO A 87 -9.27 -8.35 7.74
N ASN A 88 -10.27 -8.43 6.86
CA ASN A 88 -10.23 -9.34 5.72
C ASN A 88 -9.82 -8.67 4.40
N CYS A 89 -9.38 -7.40 4.41
CA CYS A 89 -9.06 -6.66 3.19
C CYS A 89 -7.93 -7.31 2.37
N LEU A 90 -7.02 -8.05 3.02
CA LEU A 90 -5.92 -8.77 2.36
C LEU A 90 -6.21 -10.25 2.04
N LYS A 91 -7.41 -10.76 2.35
CA LYS A 91 -7.72 -12.20 2.19
C LYS A 91 -7.48 -12.72 0.77
N ASN A 92 -7.74 -11.89 -0.24
CA ASN A 92 -7.60 -12.24 -1.65
C ASN A 92 -6.24 -11.81 -2.25
N TYR A 93 -5.33 -11.28 -1.43
CA TYR A 93 -4.05 -10.71 -1.85
C TYR A 93 -2.90 -11.39 -1.07
N PRO A 94 -2.62 -12.67 -1.36
CA PRO A 94 -1.67 -13.47 -0.58
C PRO A 94 -0.26 -12.89 -0.61
N LYS A 95 0.16 -12.21 -1.69
CA LYS A 95 1.50 -11.62 -1.76
C LYS A 95 1.60 -10.38 -0.90
N LEU A 96 0.57 -9.53 -0.87
CA LEU A 96 0.50 -8.41 0.08
C LEU A 96 0.39 -8.88 1.54
N LYS A 97 -0.31 -9.98 1.80
CA LYS A 97 -0.32 -10.59 3.13
C LYS A 97 1.08 -11.05 3.55
N ALA A 98 1.75 -11.83 2.70
CA ALA A 98 3.12 -12.27 2.92
C ALA A 98 4.13 -11.11 2.99
N TYR A 99 3.83 -9.99 2.31
CA TYR A 99 4.62 -8.77 2.37
C TYR A 99 4.61 -8.17 3.77
N VAL A 100 3.44 -8.04 4.40
CA VAL A 100 3.32 -7.55 5.80
C VAL A 100 4.00 -8.52 6.77
N GLU A 101 3.74 -9.82 6.64
CA GLU A 101 4.34 -10.86 7.50
C GLU A 101 5.88 -10.90 7.41
N ARG A 102 6.47 -10.45 6.30
CA ARG A 102 7.93 -10.41 6.13
C ARG A 102 8.59 -9.25 6.88
N PHE A 103 7.83 -8.22 7.24
CA PHE A 103 8.30 -7.08 8.01
C PHE A 103 8.28 -7.33 9.52
N GLU A 104 7.44 -8.27 9.99
CA GLU A 104 7.31 -8.68 11.39
C GLU A 104 8.37 -9.72 11.78
#